data_AF-A0A7J4E418-F1
#
_entry.id   AF-A0A7J4E418-F1
#
_cell.length_a   1.000
_cell.length_b   1.000
_cell.length_c   1.000
_cell.angle_alpha   90.00
_cell.angle_beta   90.00
_cell.angle_gamma   90.00
#
_symmetry.space_group_name_H-M   'P 1'
#
loop_
_entity.id
_entity.type
_entity.pdbx_description
1 polymer ?
#
loop_
_entity_poly.entity_id
_entity_poly.type
_entity_poly.pdbx_seq_one_letter_code
_entity_poly.pdbx_strand_id
1 'polypeptide(L)'
;MIVPVKKLTVITLSNNERRLLDALGRLGVVQLRKLDEAEFVGFKEAAPEEIREYEDLYERLRSLQEKLGVTPEKVGGLEFDKIKALSEELRASIEEFEKRAAALEGKLNESRERLKALEEAKPALQILKEQK
;
A
#
# COMPACT_ATOMS: atom_id res chain seq x y z
N MET A 1 5.28 -5.48 37.67
CA MET A 1 6.53 -6.25 37.53
C MET A 1 7.50 -5.36 36.76
N ILE A 2 8.66 -5.01 37.34
CA ILE A 2 9.67 -4.19 36.66
C ILE A 2 10.60 -5.15 35.91
N VAL A 3 10.66 -5.04 34.59
CA VAL A 3 11.58 -5.84 33.76
C VAL A 3 12.89 -5.07 33.60
N PRO A 4 14.03 -5.62 34.03
CA PRO A 4 15.32 -4.95 33.86
C PRO A 4 15.70 -4.92 32.37
N VAL A 5 16.08 -3.73 31.88
CA VAL A 5 16.52 -3.53 30.49
C VAL A 5 17.97 -3.05 30.45
N LYS A 6 18.67 -3.34 29.35
CA LYS A 6 20.06 -2.90 29.12
C LYS A 6 20.11 -1.93 27.94
N LYS A 7 20.79 -0.79 28.11
CA LYS A 7 21.12 0.11 26.99
C LYS A 7 22.27 -0.51 26.19
N LEU A 8 22.09 -0.61 24.87
CA LEU A 8 23.08 -1.14 23.93
C LEU A 8 23.26 -0.14 22.79
N THR A 9 24.50 0.04 22.34
CA THR A 9 24.83 0.81 21.14
C THR A 9 25.38 -0.16 20.10
N VAL A 10 24.83 -0.11 18.90
CA VAL A 10 25.19 -1.01 17.80
C VAL A 10 25.92 -0.21 16.72
N ILE A 11 27.10 -0.69 16.33
CA ILE A 11 27.88 -0.13 15.23
C ILE A 11 28.02 -1.22 14.18
N THR A 12 27.56 -0.95 12.96
CA THR A 12 27.60 -1.90 11.86
C THR A 12 27.96 -1.20 10.56
N LEU A 13 28.50 -1.98 9.62
CA LEU A 13 28.69 -1.53 8.24
C LEU A 13 27.33 -1.45 7.53
N SER A 14 27.19 -0.54 6.58
CA SER A 14 25.94 -0.29 5.84
C SER A 14 25.41 -1.52 5.09
N ASN A 15 26.30 -2.42 4.64
CA ASN A 15 25.91 -3.66 3.97
C ASN A 15 25.29 -4.71 4.93
N ASN A 16 25.49 -4.56 6.24
CA ASN A 16 24.95 -5.45 7.26
C ASN A 16 23.79 -4.83 8.06
N GLU A 17 23.57 -3.53 7.93
CA GLU A 17 22.54 -2.77 8.65
C GLU A 17 21.16 -3.42 8.52
N ARG A 18 20.72 -3.69 7.28
CA ARG A 18 19.39 -4.26 6.99
C ARG A 18 19.18 -5.63 7.64
N ARG A 19 20.15 -6.53 7.48
CA ARG A 19 20.09 -7.88 8.05
C ARG A 19 20.04 -7.87 9.58
N LEU A 20 20.78 -6.95 10.18
CA LEU A 20 20.80 -6.78 11.64
C LEU A 20 19.45 -6.26 12.15
N LEU A 21 18.88 -5.25 11.51
CA LEU A 21 17.58 -4.70 11.88
C LEU A 21 16.45 -5.73 11.76
N ASP A 22 16.43 -6.54 10.69
CA ASP A 22 15.44 -7.62 10.52
C ASP A 22 15.58 -8.66 11.64
N ALA A 23 16.80 -9.12 11.94
CA ALA A 23 17.03 -10.08 13.02
C ALA A 23 16.58 -9.55 14.39
N LEU A 24 16.90 -8.29 14.71
CA LEU A 24 16.48 -7.66 15.97
C LEU A 24 14.96 -7.46 16.02
N GLY A 25 14.33 -7.09 14.90
CA GLY A 25 12.88 -6.95 14.78
C GLY A 25 12.14 -8.27 15.01
N ARG A 26 12.61 -9.36 14.39
CA ARG A 26 12.04 -10.72 14.58
C ARG A 26 12.14 -11.22 16.02
N LEU A 27 13.22 -10.88 16.72
CA LEU A 27 13.38 -11.24 18.13
C LEU A 27 12.39 -10.48 19.03
N GLY A 28 11.96 -9.28 18.65
CA GLY A 28 10.94 -8.50 19.37
C GLY A 28 11.35 -8.03 20.77
N VAL A 29 12.65 -8.05 21.08
CA VAL A 29 13.20 -7.72 22.42
C VAL A 29 13.92 -6.37 22.48
N VAL A 30 13.90 -5.59 21.39
CA VAL A 30 14.65 -4.35 21.28
C VAL A 30 13.72 -3.17 21.04
N GLN A 31 13.93 -2.08 21.77
CA GLN A 31 13.31 -0.79 21.52
C GLN A 31 14.38 0.16 20.97
N LEU A 32 14.22 0.57 19.71
CA LEU A 32 15.10 1.56 19.09
C LEU A 32 14.79 2.95 19.66
N ARG A 33 15.85 3.71 19.96
CA ARG A 33 15.78 5.10 20.41
C ARG A 33 16.35 6.00 19.33
N LYS A 34 15.71 7.14 19.06
CA LYS A 34 16.29 8.19 18.22
C LYS A 34 17.55 8.73 18.88
N LEU A 35 18.66 8.72 18.16
CA LEU A 35 19.92 9.28 18.63
C LEU A 35 19.84 10.81 18.61
N ASP A 36 20.32 11.46 19.65
CA ASP A 36 20.35 12.91 19.75
C ASP A 36 21.56 13.47 18.95
N GLU A 37 21.49 14.70 18.46
CA GLU A 37 22.56 15.31 17.62
C GLU A 37 23.95 15.30 18.29
N ALA A 38 23.97 15.39 19.62
CA ALA A 38 25.20 15.32 20.41
C ALA A 38 25.85 13.91 20.42
N GLU A 39 25.05 12.86 20.22
CA GLU A 39 25.51 11.46 20.14
C GLU A 39 25.91 11.06 18.69
N PHE A 40 25.61 11.91 17.69
CA PHE A 40 25.73 11.59 16.26
C PHE A 40 26.68 12.52 15.48
N VAL A 41 27.55 13.28 16.18
CA VAL A 41 28.45 14.27 15.57
C VAL A 41 29.27 13.64 14.43
N GLY A 42 28.96 14.02 13.19
CA GLY A 42 29.65 13.57 11.98
C GLY A 42 28.89 12.55 11.12
N PHE A 43 27.74 12.05 11.56
CA PHE A 43 26.88 11.17 10.78
C PHE A 43 25.61 11.93 10.33
N LYS A 44 25.12 11.66 9.11
CA LYS A 44 23.86 12.22 8.61
C LYS A 44 22.73 11.23 8.83
N GLU A 45 21.55 11.71 9.24
CA GLU A 45 20.32 10.90 9.21
C GLU A 45 20.07 10.52 7.75
N ALA A 46 20.18 9.22 7.44
CA ALA A 46 19.80 8.71 6.15
C ALA A 46 18.27 8.74 6.11
N ALA A 47 17.70 9.79 5.53
CA ALA A 47 16.30 9.77 5.09
C ALA A 47 16.26 8.93 3.80
N PRO A 48 15.88 7.64 3.85
CA PRO A 48 15.93 6.82 2.66
C PRO A 48 14.76 7.27 1.80
N GLU A 49 15.03 7.75 0.59
CA GLU A 49 14.01 7.96 -0.44
C GLU A 49 13.11 6.71 -0.58
N GLU A 50 13.68 5.52 -0.33
CA GLU A 50 12.98 4.25 -0.21
C GLU A 50 11.80 4.26 0.79
N ILE A 51 11.86 4.97 1.92
CA ILE A 51 10.74 5.04 2.88
C ILE A 51 9.53 5.71 2.22
N ARG A 52 9.75 6.81 1.52
CA ARG A 52 8.68 7.53 0.81
C ARG A 52 8.09 6.68 -0.29
N GLU A 53 8.92 5.93 -1.02
CA GLU A 53 8.45 5.01 -2.06
C GLU A 53 7.55 3.90 -1.48
N TYR A 54 7.89 3.35 -0.31
CA TYR A 54 7.04 2.36 0.37
C TYR A 54 5.74 2.98 0.90
N GLU A 55 5.78 4.20 1.43
CA GLU A 55 4.58 4.94 1.85
C GLU A 55 3.63 5.17 0.67
N ASP A 56 4.15 5.65 -0.46
CA ASP A 56 3.37 5.88 -1.69
C ASP A 56 2.73 4.59 -2.22
N LEU A 57 3.47 3.47 -2.23
CA LEU A 57 2.95 2.17 -2.64
C LEU A 57 1.82 1.69 -1.72
N TYR A 58 1.98 1.89 -0.41
CA TYR A 58 0.97 1.53 0.58
C TYR A 58 -0.31 2.36 0.41
N GLU A 59 -0.20 3.67 0.19
CA GLU A 59 -1.36 4.54 -0.04
C GLU A 59 -2.12 4.18 -1.32
N ARG A 60 -1.40 3.86 -2.40
CA ARG A 60 -2.02 3.41 -3.66
C ARG A 60 -2.76 2.09 -3.47
N LEU A 61 -2.15 1.12 -2.79
CA LEU A 61 -2.79 -0.15 -2.49
C LEU A 61 -4.04 0.02 -1.64
N ARG A 62 -3.97 0.86 -0.60
CA ARG A 62 -5.11 1.16 0.27
C ARG A 62 -6.25 1.81 -0.51
N SER A 63 -5.93 2.77 -1.38
CA SER A 63 -6.93 3.42 -2.23
C SER A 63 -7.62 2.43 -3.16
N LEU A 64 -6.88 1.47 -3.72
CA LEU A 64 -7.45 0.37 -4.51
C LEU A 64 -8.36 -0.52 -3.68
N GLN A 65 -7.96 -0.88 -2.45
CA GLN A 65 -8.78 -1.69 -1.55
C GLN A 65 -10.10 -0.99 -1.20
N GLU A 66 -10.05 0.31 -0.91
CA GLU A 66 -11.24 1.11 -0.61
C GLU A 66 -12.20 1.17 -1.81
N LYS A 67 -11.66 1.35 -3.04
CA LYS A 67 -12.47 1.32 -4.27
C LYS A 67 -13.10 -0.05 -4.56
N LEU A 68 -12.38 -1.13 -4.27
CA LEU A 68 -12.80 -2.49 -4.57
C LEU A 68 -13.63 -3.13 -3.44
N GLY A 69 -13.69 -2.51 -2.26
CA GLY A 69 -14.38 -3.05 -1.08
C GLY A 69 -13.72 -4.31 -0.50
N VAL A 70 -12.41 -4.49 -0.71
CA VAL A 70 -11.67 -5.69 -0.31
C VAL A 70 -10.99 -5.44 1.05
N THR A 71 -11.10 -6.39 1.98
CA THR A 71 -10.36 -6.35 3.24
C THR A 71 -9.02 -7.08 3.09
N PRO A 72 -7.94 -6.57 3.69
CA PRO A 72 -6.64 -7.23 3.60
C PRO A 72 -6.69 -8.59 4.31
N GLU A 73 -6.46 -9.66 3.56
CA GLU A 73 -6.13 -10.95 4.16
C GLU A 73 -4.78 -10.84 4.87
N LYS A 74 -4.67 -11.47 6.06
CA LYS A 74 -3.40 -11.56 6.78
C LYS A 74 -2.44 -12.42 5.97
N VAL A 75 -1.55 -11.78 5.23
CA VAL A 75 -0.45 -12.46 4.56
C VAL A 75 0.57 -12.88 5.61
N GLY A 76 0.98 -14.15 5.59
CA GLY A 76 2.05 -14.66 6.45
C GLY A 76 3.37 -13.95 6.17
N GLY A 77 4.24 -13.86 7.19
CA GLY A 77 5.49 -13.11 7.11
C GLY A 77 6.38 -13.54 5.93
N LEU A 78 6.76 -12.58 5.10
CA LEU A 78 7.72 -12.75 4.01
C LEU A 78 9.12 -12.41 4.51
N GLU A 79 10.13 -13.14 4.02
CA GLU A 79 11.54 -12.81 4.28
C GLU A 79 11.90 -11.49 3.57
N PHE A 80 12.52 -10.57 4.32
CA PHE A 80 12.77 -9.20 3.86
C PHE A 80 13.67 -9.11 2.63
N ASP A 81 14.57 -10.07 2.42
CA ASP A 81 15.48 -10.11 1.26
C ASP A 81 14.76 -10.25 -0.08
N LYS A 82 13.50 -10.72 -0.09
CA LYS A 82 12.66 -10.78 -1.30
C LYS A 82 11.92 -9.47 -1.57
N ILE A 83 11.87 -8.53 -0.63
CA ILE A 83 11.01 -7.34 -0.69
C ILE A 83 11.40 -6.39 -1.81
N LYS A 84 12.68 -6.22 -2.12
CA LYS A 84 13.10 -5.27 -3.18
C LYS A 84 12.76 -5.74 -4.59
N ALA A 85 12.82 -7.05 -4.85
CA ALA A 85 12.33 -7.61 -6.11
C ALA A 85 10.80 -7.57 -6.16
N LEU A 86 10.16 -7.89 -5.04
CA LEU A 86 8.71 -7.80 -4.89
C LEU A 86 8.18 -6.36 -5.02
N SER A 87 8.93 -5.32 -4.64
CA SER A 87 8.44 -3.94 -4.67
C SER A 87 8.24 -3.43 -6.10
N GLU A 88 9.14 -3.77 -7.02
CA GLU A 88 8.96 -3.44 -8.45
C GLU A 88 7.81 -4.24 -9.08
N GLU A 89 7.70 -5.53 -8.75
CA GLU A 89 6.57 -6.37 -9.18
C GLU A 89 5.23 -5.84 -8.62
N LEU A 90 5.20 -5.44 -7.35
CA LEU A 90 4.03 -4.84 -6.69
C LEU A 90 3.65 -3.52 -7.36
N ARG A 91 4.62 -2.67 -7.71
CA ARG A 91 4.37 -1.40 -8.41
C ARG A 91 3.70 -1.64 -9.76
N ALA A 92 4.23 -2.58 -10.55
CA ALA A 92 3.66 -2.93 -11.84
C ALA A 92 2.24 -3.52 -11.70
N SER A 93 2.05 -4.38 -10.70
CA SER A 93 0.74 -4.98 -10.42
C SER A 93 -0.30 -3.94 -9.99
N ILE A 94 0.05 -3.03 -9.09
CA ILE A 94 -0.82 -1.92 -8.66
C ILE A 94 -1.22 -1.06 -9.87
N GLU A 95 -0.29 -0.71 -10.74
CA GLU A 95 -0.58 0.09 -11.94
C GLU A 95 -1.54 -0.64 -12.91
N GLU A 96 -1.37 -1.95 -13.08
CA GLU A 96 -2.27 -2.77 -13.87
C GLU A 96 -3.68 -2.78 -13.27
N PHE A 97 -3.80 -2.95 -11.95
CA PHE A 97 -5.09 -2.92 -11.25
C PHE A 97 -5.76 -1.56 -11.33
N GLU A 98 -5.02 -0.46 -11.20
CA GLU A 98 -5.55 0.90 -11.38
C GLU A 98 -6.12 1.10 -12.78
N LYS A 99 -5.40 0.68 -13.83
CA LYS A 99 -5.87 0.75 -15.23
C LYS A 99 -7.14 -0.07 -15.43
N ARG A 100 -7.20 -1.30 -14.89
CA ARG A 100 -8.37 -2.16 -14.98
C ARG A 100 -9.58 -1.57 -14.24
N ALA A 101 -9.36 -1.03 -13.04
CA ALA A 101 -10.40 -0.39 -12.24
C ALA A 101 -10.98 0.82 -12.98
N ALA A 102 -10.13 1.71 -13.52
CA ALA A 102 -10.56 2.86 -14.29
C ALA A 102 -11.37 2.46 -15.54
N ALA A 103 -10.94 1.41 -16.25
CA ALA A 103 -11.68 0.91 -17.42
C ALA A 103 -13.06 0.34 -17.04
N LEU A 104 -13.17 -0.35 -15.90
CA LEU A 104 -14.45 -0.87 -15.39
C LEU A 104 -15.37 0.25 -14.92
N GLU A 105 -14.85 1.26 -14.23
CA GLU A 105 -15.60 2.47 -13.84
C GLU A 105 -16.16 3.18 -15.08
N GLY A 106 -15.36 3.33 -16.15
CA GLY A 106 -15.80 3.89 -17.42
C GLY A 106 -16.98 3.11 -18.04
N LYS A 107 -16.84 1.77 -18.14
CA LYS A 107 -17.91 0.90 -18.66
C LYS A 107 -19.18 0.93 -17.80
N LEU A 108 -19.02 1.04 -16.48
CA LEU A 108 -20.13 1.15 -15.55
C LEU A 108 -20.90 2.45 -15.76
N ASN A 109 -20.19 3.57 -15.95
CA ASN A 109 -20.80 4.87 -16.23
C ASN A 109 -21.54 4.87 -17.57
N GLU A 110 -20.95 4.34 -18.65
CA GLU A 110 -21.64 4.19 -19.94
C GLU A 110 -22.91 3.34 -19.81
N SER A 111 -22.83 2.24 -19.06
CA SER A 111 -23.99 1.36 -18.85
C SER A 111 -25.09 2.05 -18.04
N ARG A 112 -24.72 2.87 -17.05
CA ARG A 112 -25.66 3.70 -16.27
C ARG A 112 -26.33 4.78 -17.13
N GLU A 113 -25.59 5.43 -18.01
CA GLU A 113 -26.15 6.41 -18.94
C GLU A 113 -27.12 5.76 -19.92
N ARG A 114 -26.77 4.59 -20.47
CA ARG A 114 -27.68 3.81 -21.33
C ARG A 114 -28.95 3.39 -20.59
N LEU A 115 -28.83 2.96 -19.34
CA LEU A 115 -29.98 2.61 -18.50
C LEU A 115 -30.90 3.82 -18.28
N LYS A 116 -30.35 4.99 -17.95
CA LYS A 116 -31.14 6.22 -17.81
C LYS A 116 -31.86 6.59 -19.10
N ALA A 117 -31.16 6.55 -20.23
CA ALA A 117 -31.77 6.84 -21.54
C ALA A 117 -32.89 5.85 -21.88
N LEU A 118 -32.72 4.56 -21.54
CA LEU A 118 -33.76 3.54 -21.70
C LEU A 118 -34.97 3.76 -20.76
N GLU A 119 -34.73 4.17 -19.51
CA GLU A 119 -35.79 4.51 -18.56
C GLU A 119 -36.60 5.73 -19.02
N GLU A 120 -35.94 6.75 -19.58
CA GLU A 120 -36.58 7.93 -20.15
C GLU A 120 -37.38 7.63 -21.42
N ALA A 121 -36.90 6.70 -22.26
CA ALA A 121 -37.59 6.28 -23.48
C ALA A 121 -38.78 5.31 -23.22
N LYS A 122 -38.80 4.61 -22.08
CA LYS A 122 -39.83 3.65 -21.69
C LYS A 122 -41.26 4.22 -21.67
N PRO A 123 -41.54 5.40 -21.07
CA PRO A 123 -42.89 5.98 -21.10
C PRO A 123 -43.35 6.37 -22.51
N ALA A 124 -42.46 6.88 -23.37
CA ALA A 124 -42.80 7.20 -24.77
C ALA A 124 -43.22 5.96 -25.57
N LEU A 125 -42.57 4.82 -25.32
CA LEU A 125 -42.91 3.53 -25.94
C LEU A 125 -44.21 2.93 -25.39
N GLN A 126 -44.55 3.17 -24.12
CA GLN A 126 -45.84 2.73 -23.55
C GLN A 126 -47.01 3.46 -24.19
N ILE A 127 -46.89 4.78 -24.40
CA ILE A 127 -47.91 5.59 -25.08
C ILE A 127 -48.14 5.09 -26.53
N LEU A 128 -47.07 4.79 -27.25
CA LEU A 128 -47.16 4.24 -28.62
C LEU A 128 -47.78 2.84 -28.68
N LYS A 129 -47.67 2.06 -27.61
CA LYS A 129 -48.24 0.71 -27.52
C LYS A 129 -49.74 0.74 -27.21
N GLU A 130 -50.22 1.75 -26.48
CA GLU A 130 -51.65 1.94 -26.17
C GLU A 130 -52.45 2.55 -27.34
N GLN A 131 -51.78 3.08 -28.37
CA GLN A 131 -52.40 3.66 -29.57
C GLN A 131 -52.57 2.66 -30.75
N LYS A 132 -52.24 1.38 -30.55
CA LYS A 132 -52.45 0.29 -31.53
C LYS A 132 -53.45 -0.73 -30.99
#